data_AF-A0A959EI56-F1
#
_entry.id   AF-A0A959EI56-F1
#
_cell.length_a   1.000
_cell.length_b   1.000
_cell.length_c   1.000
_cell.angle_alpha   90.00
_cell.angle_beta   90.00
_cell.angle_gamma   90.00
#
_symmetry.space_group_name_H-M   'P 1'
#
loop_
_entity.id
_entity.type
_entity.pdbx_description
1 polymer ?
#
loop_
_entity_poly.entity_id
_entity_poly.type
_entity_poly.pdbx_seq_one_letter_code
_entity_poly.pdbx_strand_id
1 'polypeptide(L)'
;PKFTIPTLNLELIGDLAPLALTICLISFIESLAIAKTIEAKHKTYKVDANQELFALGLTKIGGAFFQSYPTTGSFTRSAVNNEAGAQTGVSSIISALLVA
;
A
#
# COMPACT_ATOMS: atom_id res chain seq x y z
N PRO A 1 -0.49 -15.93 8.27
CA PRO A 1 0.59 -15.39 9.15
C PRO A 1 0.11 -15.39 10.61
N LYS A 2 1.03 -15.47 11.60
CA LYS A 2 0.66 -15.46 13.03
C LYS A 2 0.40 -14.03 13.51
N PHE A 3 -0.68 -13.83 14.25
CA PHE A 3 -0.96 -12.56 14.90
C PHE A 3 0.05 -12.33 16.04
N THR A 4 0.74 -11.20 16.02
CA THR A 4 1.72 -10.77 17.04
C THR A 4 1.52 -9.30 17.33
N ILE A 5 1.55 -8.91 18.60
CA ILE A 5 1.50 -7.49 18.98
C ILE A 5 2.91 -6.89 18.82
N PRO A 6 3.11 -5.83 18.03
CA PRO A 6 4.42 -5.20 17.87
C PRO A 6 4.88 -4.59 19.21
N THR A 7 6.16 -4.75 19.52
CA THR A 7 6.75 -4.16 20.73
C THR A 7 6.87 -2.65 20.59
N LEU A 8 6.27 -1.90 21.51
CA LEU A 8 6.33 -0.44 21.54
C LEU A 8 7.43 0.00 22.53
N ASN A 9 8.64 0.18 22.02
CA ASN A 9 9.75 0.80 22.76
C ASN A 9 9.96 2.22 22.22
N LEU A 10 9.84 3.23 23.10
CA LEU A 10 10.00 4.65 22.76
C LEU A 10 11.38 4.97 22.18
N GLU A 11 12.43 4.32 22.67
CA GLU A 11 13.80 4.48 22.18
C GLU A 11 13.91 3.97 20.73
N LEU A 12 13.42 2.75 20.48
CA LEU A 12 13.39 2.14 19.15
C LEU A 12 12.53 2.94 18.16
N ILE A 13 11.41 3.52 18.62
CA ILE A 13 10.57 4.39 17.79
C ILE A 13 11.34 5.65 17.40
N GLY A 14 12.07 6.24 18.34
CA GLY A 14 12.93 7.41 18.09
C GLY A 14 14.00 7.11 17.03
N ASP A 15 14.69 5.98 17.16
CA ASP A 15 15.76 5.56 16.24
C ASP A 15 15.22 5.26 14.83
N LEU A 16 14.03 4.66 14.72
CA LEU A 16 13.43 4.28 13.45
C LEU A 16 12.60 5.38 12.79
N ALA A 17 12.20 6.42 13.52
CA ALA A 17 11.31 7.47 13.01
C ALA A 17 11.82 8.15 11.72
N PRO A 18 13.10 8.54 11.58
CA PRO A 18 13.60 9.17 10.36
C PRO A 18 13.52 8.25 9.14
N LEU A 19 13.85 6.97 9.33
CA LEU A 19 13.78 5.96 8.27
C LEU A 19 12.33 5.64 7.90
N ALA A 20 11.46 5.48 8.90
CA ALA A 20 10.04 5.24 8.71
C ALA A 20 9.36 6.38 7.94
N LEU A 21 9.71 7.64 8.26
CA LEU A 21 9.22 8.81 7.55
C LEU A 21 9.65 8.79 6.08
N THR A 22 10.93 8.48 5.81
CA THR A 22 11.46 8.34 4.44
C THR A 22 10.71 7.27 3.66
N ILE A 23 10.53 6.08 4.25
CA ILE A 23 9.78 4.99 3.62
C ILE A 23 8.34 5.39 3.36
N CYS A 24 7.70 6.09 4.29
CA CYS A 24 6.32 6.57 4.15
C CYS A 24 6.18 7.51 2.95
N LEU A 25 7.05 8.52 2.85
CA LEU A 25 7.03 9.50 1.76
C LEU A 25 7.27 8.83 0.40
N ILE A 26 8.29 7.97 0.30
CA ILE A 26 8.60 7.26 -0.94
C ILE A 26 7.44 6.34 -1.34
N SER A 27 6.92 5.54 -0.41
CA SER A 27 5.80 4.63 -0.67
C SER A 27 4.55 5.40 -1.14
N PHE A 28 4.28 6.55 -0.52
CA PHE A 28 3.12 7.36 -0.87
C PHE A 28 3.25 7.98 -2.26
N ILE A 29 4.40 8.58 -2.57
CA ILE A 29 4.65 9.17 -3.90
C ILE A 29 4.57 8.09 -4.98
N GLU A 30 5.15 6.92 -4.74
CA GLU A 30 5.09 5.78 -5.67
C GLU A 30 3.64 5.32 -5.89
N SER A 31 2.90 5.03 -4.82
CA SER A 31 1.51 4.55 -4.94
C SER A 31 0.61 5.57 -5.64
N LEU A 32 0.73 6.85 -5.27
CA LEU A 32 -0.04 7.92 -5.88
C LEU A 32 0.30 8.11 -7.36
N ALA A 33 1.58 7.99 -7.74
CA ALA A 33 2.00 8.09 -9.13
C ALA A 33 1.42 6.94 -9.98
N ILE A 34 1.40 5.71 -9.45
CA ILE A 34 0.78 4.55 -10.10
C ILE A 34 -0.73 4.80 -10.27
N ALA A 35 -1.42 5.19 -9.19
CA ALA A 35 -2.85 5.44 -9.20
C ALA A 35 -3.24 6.53 -10.20
N LYS A 36 -2.50 7.64 -10.24
CA LYS A 36 -2.71 8.75 -11.19
C LYS A 36 -2.43 8.35 -12.63
N THR A 37 -1.46 7.47 -12.86
CA THR A 37 -1.17 6.93 -14.20
C THR A 37 -2.35 6.11 -14.73
N ILE A 38 -2.97 5.29 -13.87
CA ILE A 38 -4.14 4.48 -14.25
C ILE A 38 -5.39 5.36 -14.38
N GLU A 39 -5.56 6.36 -13.51
CA GLU A 39 -6.62 7.39 -13.63
C GLU A 39 -6.57 8.07 -15.01
N ALA A 40 -5.39 8.49 -15.45
CA ALA A 40 -5.20 9.16 -16.73
C ALA A 40 -5.56 8.27 -17.94
N LYS A 41 -5.41 6.94 -17.82
CA LYS A 41 -5.77 5.97 -18.86
C LYS A 41 -7.29 5.80 -18.99
N HIS A 42 -8.02 5.74 -17.88
CA HIS A 42 -9.47 5.44 -17.90
C HIS A 42 -10.37 6.67 -17.86
N LYS A 43 -9.96 7.76 -17.21
CA LYS A 43 -10.71 9.03 -17.05
C LYS A 43 -12.14 8.89 -16.48
N THR A 44 -12.51 7.73 -15.95
CA THR A 44 -13.84 7.43 -15.40
C THR A 44 -13.95 7.70 -13.91
N TYR A 45 -12.82 7.82 -13.20
CA TYR A 45 -12.75 8.07 -11.77
C TYR A 45 -11.64 9.07 -11.46
N LYS A 46 -11.61 9.57 -10.22
CA LYS A 46 -10.55 10.44 -9.71
C LYS A 46 -9.92 9.79 -8.47
N VAL A 47 -8.60 9.82 -8.41
CA VAL A 47 -7.84 9.36 -7.24
C VAL A 47 -7.78 10.49 -6.21
N ASP A 48 -8.27 10.23 -5.01
CA ASP A 48 -8.09 11.07 -3.83
C ASP A 48 -6.79 10.68 -3.11
N ALA A 49 -5.85 11.63 -3.05
CA ALA A 49 -4.55 11.43 -2.43
C ALA A 49 -4.64 11.21 -0.91
N ASN A 50 -5.61 11.81 -0.22
CA ASN A 50 -5.78 11.64 1.22
C ASN A 50 -6.29 10.23 1.54
N GLN A 51 -7.22 9.74 0.72
CA GLN A 51 -7.74 8.38 0.86
C GLN A 51 -6.64 7.34 0.63
N GLU A 52 -5.79 7.55 -0.38
CA GLU A 52 -4.65 6.68 -0.67
C GLU A 52 -3.64 6.68 0.48
N LEU A 53 -3.31 7.86 1.04
CA LEU A 53 -2.41 7.98 2.19
C LEU A 53 -2.96 7.22 3.41
N PHE A 54 -4.25 7.39 3.68
CA PHE A 54 -4.91 6.69 4.79
C PHE A 54 -4.93 5.17 4.60
N ALA A 55 -5.23 4.70 3.39
CA ALA A 55 -5.22 3.28 3.04
C ALA A 55 -3.83 2.64 3.20
N LEU A 56 -2.78 3.34 2.76
CA LEU A 56 -1.39 2.90 2.94
C LEU A 56 -1.00 2.85 4.43
N GLY A 57 -1.41 3.84 5.21
CA GLY A 57 -1.18 3.87 6.66
C GLY A 57 -1.82 2.67 7.36
N LEU A 58 -3.11 2.43 7.08
CA LEU A 58 -3.85 1.27 7.60
C LEU A 58 -3.20 -0.06 7.18
N THR A 59 -2.73 -0.16 5.94
CA THR A 59 -2.06 -1.37 5.45
C THR A 59 -0.78 -1.66 6.23
N LYS A 60 0.05 -0.64 6.51
CA LYS A 60 1.29 -0.80 7.29
C LYS A 60 1.01 -1.13 8.76
N ILE A 61 0.02 -0.46 9.36
CA ILE A 61 -0.41 -0.74 10.76
C ILE A 61 -0.97 -2.17 10.86
N GLY A 62 -1.89 -2.56 9.98
CA GLY A 62 -2.43 -3.91 9.93
C GLY A 62 -1.34 -4.95 9.70
N GLY A 63 -0.43 -4.69 8.76
CA GLY A 63 0.71 -5.55 8.46
C GLY A 63 1.67 -5.74 9.64
N ALA A 64 1.85 -4.73 10.50
CA ALA A 64 2.69 -4.83 11.69
C ALA A 64 2.23 -5.96 12.64
N PHE A 65 0.92 -6.20 12.75
CA PHE A 65 0.37 -7.29 13.56
C PHE A 65 0.61 -8.69 12.96
N PHE A 66 0.98 -8.76 11.68
CA PHE A 66 1.25 -10.00 10.96
C PHE A 66 2.71 -10.12 10.54
N GLN A 67 3.60 -9.33 11.16
CA GLN A 67 5.06 -9.33 10.89
C GLN A 67 5.39 -9.02 9.42
N SER A 68 4.57 -8.21 8.76
CA SER A 68 4.79 -7.77 7.38
C SER A 68 5.91 -6.74 7.29
N TYR A 69 6.71 -6.82 6.23
CA TYR A 69 7.57 -5.71 5.82
C TYR A 69 6.72 -4.51 5.37
N PRO A 70 7.28 -3.28 5.43
CA PRO A 70 6.61 -2.10 4.87
C PRO A 70 6.32 -2.30 3.38
N THR A 71 5.03 -2.28 3.02
CA THR A 71 4.57 -2.48 1.63
C THR A 71 4.26 -1.16 0.94
N THR A 72 4.22 -1.20 -0.40
CA THR A 72 3.91 -0.08 -1.30
C THR A 72 3.14 -0.61 -2.52
N GLY A 73 2.61 0.28 -3.35
CA GLY A 73 2.01 -0.08 -4.64
C GLY A 73 3.04 -0.66 -5.60
N SER A 74 2.61 -1.55 -6.51
CA SER A 74 3.50 -2.12 -7.53
C SER A 74 3.04 -1.71 -8.91
N PHE A 75 3.90 -0.97 -9.63
CA PHE A 75 3.61 -0.53 -10.99
C PHE A 75 3.31 -1.72 -11.91
N THR A 76 4.17 -2.74 -11.91
CA THR A 76 4.02 -3.94 -12.75
C THR A 76 2.73 -4.71 -12.42
N ARG A 77 2.45 -4.98 -11.14
CA ARG A 77 1.23 -5.72 -10.77
C ARG A 77 -0.03 -4.93 -11.10
N SER A 78 -0.02 -3.62 -10.88
CA SER A 78 -1.17 -2.76 -11.18
C SER A 78 -1.39 -2.62 -12.69
N ALA A 79 -0.32 -2.53 -13.48
CA ALA A 79 -0.39 -2.50 -14.93
C ALA A 79 -0.95 -3.81 -15.50
N VAL A 80 -0.43 -4.97 -15.06
CA VAL A 80 -0.92 -6.28 -15.49
C VAL A 80 -2.37 -6.50 -15.09
N ASN A 81 -2.76 -6.13 -13.85
CA ASN A 81 -4.13 -6.26 -13.39
C ASN A 81 -5.09 -5.37 -14.21
N ASN A 82 -4.64 -4.15 -14.55
CA ASN A 82 -5.37 -3.22 -15.40
C ASN A 82 -5.52 -3.73 -16.84
N GLU A 83 -4.46 -4.28 -17.43
CA GLU A 83 -4.47 -4.87 -18.78
C GLU A 83 -5.31 -6.15 -18.86
N ALA A 84 -5.39 -6.91 -17.75
CA ALA A 84 -6.28 -8.05 -17.61
C ALA A 84 -7.77 -7.68 -17.50
N GLY A 85 -8.11 -6.37 -17.53
CA GLY A 85 -9.49 -5.89 -17.53
C GLY A 85 -10.09 -5.67 -16.14
N ALA A 86 -9.28 -5.56 -15.09
CA ALA A 86 -9.77 -5.25 -13.76
C ALA A 86 -10.40 -3.84 -13.71
N GLN A 87 -11.66 -3.76 -13.25
CA GLN A 87 -12.39 -2.50 -13.12
C GLN A 87 -12.64 -2.10 -11.65
N THR A 88 -12.48 -3.04 -10.71
CA THR A 88 -12.74 -2.83 -9.29
C THR A 88 -11.63 -3.44 -8.42
N GLY A 89 -11.53 -2.98 -7.17
CA GLY A 89 -10.58 -3.50 -6.19
C GLY A 89 -10.78 -4.97 -5.80
N VAL A 90 -11.89 -5.59 -6.23
CA VAL A 90 -12.16 -7.02 -6.00
C VAL A 90 -11.11 -7.91 -6.66
N SER A 91 -10.57 -7.48 -7.81
CA SER A 91 -9.46 -8.16 -8.49
C SER A 91 -8.23 -8.36 -7.58
N SER A 92 -7.86 -7.32 -6.82
CA SER A 92 -6.77 -7.36 -5.85
C SER A 92 -7.07 -8.27 -4.66
N ILE A 93 -8.34 -8.32 -4.21
CA ILE A 93 -8.76 -9.23 -3.13
C ILE A 93 -8.66 -10.69 -3.58
N ILE A 94 -9.15 -11.01 -4.77
CA ILE A 94 -9.03 -12.36 -5.35
C ILE A 94 -7.56 -12.74 -5.48
N SER A 95 -6.73 -11.83 -5.97
CA SER A 95 -5.28 -12.05 -6.09
C SER A 95 -4.63 -12.32 -4.72
N ALA A 96 -5.03 -11.58 -3.68
CA ALA A 96 -4.54 -11.80 -2.33
C ALA A 96 -4.96 -13.18 -1.78
N LEU A 97 -6.22 -13.58 -1.98
CA LEU A 97 -6.73 -14.89 -1.54
C LEU A 97 -6.06 -16.07 -2.23
N LEU A 98 -5.68 -15.92 -3.50
CA LEU A 98 -4.96 -16.96 -4.25
C LEU A 98 -3.52 -17.18 -3.76
N VAL A 99 -2.90 -16.13 -3.22
CA VAL A 99 -1.52 -16.18 -2.69
C VAL A 99 -1.48 -16.56 -1.21
N ALA A 100 -2.57 -16.28 -0.47
CA ALA A 100 -2.66 -16.39 0.99
C ALA A 100 -2.42 -17.80 1.55
#